data_AF-A0AAW0AQR9-F1
#
_entry.id   AF-A0AAW0AQR9-F1
#
_cell.length_a   1.000
_cell.length_b   1.000
_cell.length_c   1.000
_cell.angle_alpha   90.00
_cell.angle_beta   90.00
_cell.angle_gamma   90.00
#
_symmetry.space_group_name_H-M   'P 1'
#
loop_
_entity.id
_entity.type
_entity.pdbx_description
1 polymer ?
#
loop_
_entity_poly.entity_id
_entity_poly.type
_entity_poly.pdbx_seq_one_letter_code
_entity_poly.pdbx_strand_id
1 'polypeptide(L)'
;MPAPNQGEAQTCGSVACSKEIQGAGYRPTPSQSNIPESHLDRALHTSNRFNKGRTMAQKPGPGTLFTTSSLLNHEHGGGAPGEDKIMVAWQVRESKAKAVNTDLGSSVIKWAVSTPMPDVKASLVESLNVEWCRSHSAPLLAEEVTFRWHGSLLLDPNTANMTVRDFYAYYSAPSRASIFMSSVPAMWKGMAKTNRAAIYLELYIDVSAFHLRSSGEDDLSSALVSSRRKRALSSTSEGANRDYEATKRRNPSMGPLKSMFVPTSSSAIVAHKVSPVTLKKTICTADNITGVPEFEEAEIEVSGVIRDTHFAKGGMKYAFEFKTSHGEALVAKRFYRLEDTDSPSSSVAVLDNKEEIILELCRLLRNLFESSIRKFMCLQIVLPI
;
A
#
# COMPACT_ATOMS: atom_id res chain seq x y z
N MET A 1 -38.30 -31.47 47.62
CA MET A 1 -37.15 -31.75 46.73
C MET A 1 -36.23 -30.54 46.76
N PRO A 2 -35.04 -30.62 47.38
CA PRO A 2 -34.13 -29.47 47.44
C PRO A 2 -33.29 -29.38 46.15
N ALA A 3 -33.04 -28.16 45.70
CA ALA A 3 -32.25 -27.84 44.51
C ALA A 3 -30.74 -28.09 44.72
N PRO A 4 -29.98 -28.41 43.66
CA PRO A 4 -28.54 -28.64 43.78
C PRO A 4 -27.76 -27.32 43.88
N ASN A 5 -26.83 -27.28 44.85
CA ASN A 5 -25.82 -26.25 45.02
C ASN A 5 -24.90 -26.16 43.79
N GLN A 6 -24.74 -24.96 43.24
CA GLN A 6 -23.71 -24.66 42.26
C GLN A 6 -22.42 -24.28 43.02
N GLY A 7 -21.36 -25.05 42.81
CA GLY A 7 -20.02 -24.71 43.30
C GLY A 7 -19.37 -23.67 42.39
N GLU A 8 -19.02 -22.51 42.97
CA GLU A 8 -18.20 -21.51 42.31
C GLU A 8 -16.75 -22.02 42.20
N ALA A 9 -16.23 -22.07 40.98
CA ALA A 9 -14.82 -22.32 40.73
C ALA A 9 -14.01 -21.05 41.03
N GLN A 10 -13.35 -21.04 42.17
CA GLN A 10 -12.49 -19.95 42.62
C GLN A 10 -11.14 -20.02 41.88
N THR A 11 -10.94 -19.21 40.85
CA THR A 11 -9.65 -19.07 40.17
C THR A 11 -8.71 -18.22 41.02
N CYS A 12 -7.68 -18.86 41.58
CA CYS A 12 -6.55 -18.22 42.28
C CYS A 12 -5.73 -17.36 41.30
N GLY A 13 -6.04 -16.07 41.23
CA GLY A 13 -5.29 -15.06 40.48
C GLY A 13 -4.74 -13.94 41.34
N SER A 14 -4.50 -14.16 42.64
CA SER A 14 -3.98 -13.12 43.53
C SER A 14 -2.46 -13.08 43.55
N VAL A 15 -1.95 -11.85 43.40
CA VAL A 15 -0.53 -11.41 43.35
C VAL A 15 0.23 -11.63 44.68
N ALA A 16 -0.35 -12.40 45.61
CA ALA A 16 0.19 -12.63 46.95
C ALA A 16 1.12 -13.86 47.06
N CYS A 17 1.23 -14.70 46.02
CA CYS A 17 2.04 -15.92 46.07
C CYS A 17 3.54 -15.72 45.76
N SER A 18 4.01 -14.48 45.63
CA SER A 18 5.36 -14.17 45.13
C SER A 18 6.37 -13.72 46.21
N LYS A 19 6.01 -13.75 47.50
CA LYS A 19 6.85 -13.16 48.57
C LYS A 19 7.59 -14.14 49.48
N GLU A 20 7.62 -15.43 49.18
CA GLU A 20 8.22 -16.42 50.09
C GLU A 20 9.38 -17.23 49.47
N ILE A 21 10.19 -16.61 48.61
CA ILE A 21 11.45 -17.19 48.13
C ILE A 21 12.59 -16.15 48.22
N GLN A 22 12.84 -15.63 49.42
CA GLN A 22 14.07 -14.90 49.75
C GLN A 22 14.51 -15.32 51.15
N GLY A 23 15.05 -16.53 51.28
CA GLY A 23 15.46 -17.01 52.60
C GLY A 23 15.97 -18.44 52.69
N ALA A 24 16.63 -18.97 51.66
CA ALA A 24 17.42 -20.19 51.82
C ALA A 24 18.48 -20.25 50.71
N GLY A 25 19.76 -20.30 51.11
CA GLY A 25 20.91 -20.47 50.22
C GLY A 25 20.96 -21.88 49.61
N TYR A 26 20.02 -22.19 48.73
CA TYR A 26 20.00 -23.44 47.97
C TYR A 26 20.61 -23.17 46.59
N ARG A 27 21.82 -23.68 46.36
CA ARG A 27 22.50 -23.68 45.07
C ARG A 27 22.02 -24.91 44.30
N PRO A 28 21.17 -24.81 43.26
CA PRO A 28 20.74 -26.00 42.54
C PRO A 28 21.88 -26.45 41.65
N THR A 29 22.37 -27.66 41.88
CA THR A 29 23.15 -28.42 40.91
C THR A 29 22.31 -28.66 39.65
N PRO A 30 22.89 -28.58 38.43
CA PRO A 30 22.16 -28.83 37.19
C PRO A 30 21.78 -30.30 37.12
N SER A 31 20.59 -30.64 37.62
CA SER A 31 19.98 -31.94 37.37
C SER A 31 19.64 -31.97 35.88
N GLN A 32 20.25 -32.90 35.15
CA GLN A 32 19.86 -33.24 33.79
C GLN A 32 18.40 -33.72 33.83
N SER A 33 17.47 -32.80 33.65
CA SER A 33 16.07 -33.13 33.44
C SER A 33 15.98 -33.86 32.10
N ASN A 34 15.79 -35.17 32.17
CA ASN A 34 15.29 -35.99 31.06
C ASN A 34 13.89 -35.46 30.70
N ILE A 35 13.86 -34.41 29.89
CA ILE A 35 12.63 -33.96 29.25
C ILE A 35 12.25 -35.08 28.28
N PRO A 36 11.07 -35.71 28.43
CA PRO A 36 10.64 -36.74 27.49
C PRO A 36 10.69 -36.16 26.07
N GLU A 37 11.28 -36.90 25.14
CA GLU A 37 11.54 -36.50 23.76
C GLU A 37 10.28 -35.92 23.08
N SER A 38 9.09 -36.41 23.49
CA SER A 38 7.77 -35.94 23.06
C SER A 38 7.45 -34.47 23.40
N HIS A 39 7.98 -33.93 24.50
CA HIS A 39 7.79 -32.53 24.88
C HIS A 39 8.73 -31.61 24.11
N LEU A 40 9.93 -32.08 23.81
CA LEU A 40 10.91 -31.37 23.00
C LEU A 40 10.45 -31.28 21.55
N ASP A 41 9.91 -32.39 21.02
CA ASP A 41 9.24 -32.42 19.73
C ASP A 41 8.00 -31.55 19.69
N ARG A 42 7.13 -31.58 20.72
CA ARG A 42 5.96 -30.71 20.77
C ARG A 42 6.37 -29.23 20.84
N ALA A 43 7.42 -28.89 21.58
CA ALA A 43 7.96 -27.53 21.68
C ALA A 43 8.59 -27.08 20.35
N LEU A 44 9.35 -27.94 19.67
CA LEU A 44 9.91 -27.69 18.34
C LEU A 44 8.81 -27.56 17.28
N HIS A 45 7.77 -28.40 17.32
CA HIS A 45 6.66 -28.34 16.38
C HIS A 45 5.81 -27.08 16.58
N THR A 46 5.65 -26.63 17.84
CA THR A 46 4.97 -25.38 18.19
C THR A 46 5.81 -24.16 17.80
N SER A 47 7.12 -24.16 18.09
CA SER A 47 8.09 -23.15 17.65
C SER A 47 8.13 -23.02 16.12
N ASN A 48 8.17 -24.14 15.41
CA ASN A 48 8.14 -24.17 13.94
C ASN A 48 6.81 -23.67 13.38
N ARG A 49 5.69 -23.85 14.09
CA ARG A 49 4.38 -23.32 13.71
C ARG A 49 4.32 -21.80 13.90
N PHE A 50 4.89 -21.27 14.98
CA PHE A 50 5.03 -19.82 15.17
C PHE A 50 6.00 -19.17 14.18
N ASN A 51 7.09 -19.85 13.82
CA ASN A 51 8.06 -19.33 12.85
C ASN A 51 7.52 -19.40 11.41
N LYS A 52 6.73 -20.40 11.04
CA LYS A 52 6.05 -20.46 9.73
C LYS A 52 4.87 -19.49 9.61
N GLY A 53 4.27 -19.05 10.72
CA GLY A 53 3.27 -17.97 10.72
C GLY A 53 3.86 -16.57 10.64
N ARG A 54 5.16 -16.41 10.91
CA ARG A 54 5.86 -15.12 10.94
C ARG A 54 6.57 -14.74 9.64
N THR A 55 6.66 -15.65 8.66
CA THR A 55 7.30 -15.38 7.36
C THR A 55 6.50 -14.47 6.42
N MET A 56 5.33 -13.96 6.83
CA MET A 56 4.56 -12.93 6.10
C MET A 56 4.58 -11.55 6.77
N ALA A 57 5.16 -11.42 7.96
CA ALA A 57 5.42 -10.10 8.54
C ALA A 57 6.84 -9.67 8.16
N GLN A 58 6.99 -9.15 6.93
CA GLN A 58 8.20 -8.44 6.56
C GLN A 58 8.44 -7.35 7.61
N LYS A 59 9.60 -7.40 8.25
CA LYS A 59 10.08 -6.29 9.08
C LYS A 59 10.14 -5.06 8.16
N PRO A 60 9.41 -3.96 8.44
CA PRO A 60 9.58 -2.75 7.66
C PRO A 60 11.04 -2.30 7.85
N GLY A 61 11.75 -2.12 6.73
CA GLY A 61 13.08 -1.53 6.77
C GLY A 61 13.05 -0.14 7.43
N PRO A 62 14.18 0.33 7.98
CA PRO A 62 14.25 1.68 8.54
C PRO A 62 14.15 2.69 7.39
N GLY A 63 12.98 3.30 7.27
CA GLY A 63 12.65 4.21 6.17
C GLY A 63 11.21 4.02 5.73
N THR A 64 10.25 4.32 6.61
CA THR A 64 8.84 4.38 6.21
C THR A 64 8.66 5.58 5.28
N LEU A 65 8.47 5.31 3.98
CA LEU A 65 7.96 6.28 2.99
C LEU A 65 6.49 6.69 3.26
N PHE A 66 5.93 6.32 4.42
CA PHE A 66 4.57 6.65 4.81
C PHE A 66 4.57 8.05 5.43
N THR A 67 4.02 9.01 4.70
CA THR A 67 3.63 10.30 5.29
C THR A 67 2.60 10.05 6.40
N THR A 68 2.47 10.97 7.36
CA THR A 68 1.40 10.90 8.38
C THR A 68 0.02 10.81 7.74
N SER A 69 -0.17 11.43 6.56
CA SER A 69 -1.37 11.30 5.73
C SER A 69 -1.57 9.88 5.18
N SER A 70 -0.50 9.20 4.75
CA SER A 70 -0.55 7.80 4.32
C SER A 70 -0.88 6.87 5.49
N LEU A 71 -0.33 7.13 6.69
CA LEU A 71 -0.68 6.40 7.91
C LEU A 71 -2.15 6.62 8.28
N LEU A 72 -2.66 7.85 8.21
CA LEU A 72 -4.06 8.16 8.47
C LEU A 72 -5.01 7.51 7.44
N ASN A 73 -4.68 7.59 6.15
CA ASN A 73 -5.49 6.95 5.10
C ASN A 73 -5.49 5.43 5.24
N HIS A 74 -4.34 4.84 5.63
CA HIS A 74 -4.20 3.41 5.84
C HIS A 74 -4.83 2.92 7.15
N GLU A 75 -4.87 3.76 8.18
CA GLU A 75 -5.53 3.49 9.45
C GLU A 75 -7.05 3.59 9.32
N HIS A 76 -7.55 4.40 8.37
CA HIS A 76 -8.98 4.66 8.25
C HIS A 76 -9.69 3.99 7.06
N GLY A 77 -9.01 3.61 5.97
CA GLY A 77 -9.70 3.09 4.79
C GLY A 77 -10.76 4.07 4.26
N GLY A 78 -10.44 5.36 4.33
CA GLY A 78 -11.35 6.48 4.04
C GLY A 78 -12.37 6.78 5.14
N GLY A 79 -13.29 7.69 4.80
CA GLY A 79 -14.47 8.02 5.62
C GLY A 79 -14.26 9.06 6.72
N ALA A 80 -15.36 9.51 7.30
CA ALA A 80 -15.35 10.39 8.46
C ALA A 80 -14.97 9.63 9.75
N PRO A 81 -14.35 10.27 10.75
CA PRO A 81 -14.12 9.63 12.05
C PRO A 81 -15.42 9.08 12.65
N GLY A 82 -15.40 7.81 13.06
CA GLY A 82 -16.56 7.11 13.61
C GLY A 82 -17.50 6.48 12.57
N GLU A 83 -17.20 6.60 11.28
CA GLU A 83 -17.98 5.93 10.24
C GLU A 83 -17.81 4.40 10.30
N ASP A 84 -18.91 3.68 10.08
CA ASP A 84 -18.92 2.23 9.97
C ASP A 84 -17.99 1.74 8.85
N LYS A 85 -17.39 0.57 9.05
CA LYS A 85 -16.46 -0.02 8.09
C LYS A 85 -16.78 -1.46 7.78
N ILE A 86 -16.61 -1.82 6.52
CA ILE A 86 -16.74 -3.20 6.02
C ILE A 86 -15.36 -3.71 5.66
N MET A 87 -15.07 -4.96 6.00
CA MET A 87 -13.80 -5.59 5.59
C MET A 87 -13.87 -6.01 4.14
N VAL A 88 -12.90 -5.60 3.35
CA VAL A 88 -12.68 -6.07 1.99
C VAL A 88 -11.41 -6.91 2.00
N ALA A 89 -11.59 -8.21 1.79
CA ALA A 89 -10.53 -9.19 1.66
C ALA A 89 -10.34 -9.51 0.17
N TRP A 90 -9.10 -9.55 -0.30
CA TRP A 90 -8.81 -9.78 -1.72
C TRP A 90 -7.57 -10.66 -1.94
N GLN A 91 -7.61 -11.39 -3.05
CA GLN A 91 -6.52 -12.25 -3.54
C GLN A 91 -6.34 -12.02 -5.04
N VAL A 92 -5.13 -12.22 -5.55
CA VAL A 92 -4.83 -11.93 -6.97
C VAL A 92 -4.94 -13.16 -7.84
N ARG A 93 -5.51 -12.99 -9.03
CA ARG A 93 -5.50 -13.99 -10.08
C ARG A 93 -5.13 -13.36 -11.41
N GLU A 94 -4.20 -13.97 -12.10
CA GLU A 94 -3.85 -13.58 -13.47
C GLU A 94 -4.72 -14.32 -14.49
N SER A 95 -5.02 -13.68 -15.61
CA SER A 95 -5.86 -14.26 -16.67
C SER A 95 -5.34 -15.58 -17.24
N LYS A 96 -4.02 -15.76 -17.27
CA LYS A 96 -3.37 -17.01 -17.74
C LYS A 96 -3.29 -18.08 -16.66
N ALA A 97 -3.48 -17.74 -15.38
CA ALA A 97 -3.26 -18.62 -14.24
C ALA A 97 -4.59 -19.19 -13.69
N LYS A 98 -4.68 -20.52 -13.61
CA LYS A 98 -5.81 -21.20 -12.95
C LYS A 98 -5.74 -21.12 -11.42
N ALA A 99 -4.57 -20.85 -10.85
CA ALA A 99 -4.36 -20.72 -9.42
C ALA A 99 -4.31 -19.24 -9.00
N VAL A 100 -4.55 -18.98 -7.72
CA VAL A 100 -4.29 -17.68 -7.09
C VAL A 100 -2.78 -17.42 -7.15
N ASN A 101 -2.38 -16.22 -7.53
CA ASN A 101 -0.97 -15.83 -7.52
C ASN A 101 -0.56 -15.53 -6.07
N THR A 102 0.27 -16.40 -5.47
CA THR A 102 0.74 -16.25 -4.09
C THR A 102 1.81 -15.18 -3.92
N ASP A 103 2.52 -14.84 -4.99
CA ASP A 103 3.64 -13.89 -4.96
C ASP A 103 3.13 -12.44 -4.90
N LEU A 104 2.03 -12.16 -5.61
CA LEU A 104 1.30 -10.89 -5.52
C LEU A 104 0.47 -10.77 -4.24
N GLY A 105 0.28 -11.89 -3.54
CA GLY A 105 -0.27 -11.96 -2.20
C GLY A 105 -1.78 -11.80 -2.10
N SER A 106 -2.20 -11.54 -0.86
CA SER A 106 -3.59 -11.37 -0.46
C SER A 106 -3.62 -10.46 0.76
N SER A 107 -4.63 -9.61 0.89
CA SER A 107 -4.75 -8.72 2.05
C SER A 107 -6.19 -8.53 2.47
N VAL A 108 -6.36 -7.96 3.66
CA VAL A 108 -7.66 -7.61 4.24
C VAL A 108 -7.57 -6.19 4.76
N ILE A 109 -8.42 -5.31 4.26
CA ILE A 109 -8.45 -3.89 4.62
C ILE A 109 -9.90 -3.53 4.99
N LYS A 110 -10.07 -2.69 6.02
CA LYS A 110 -11.37 -2.14 6.39
C LYS A 110 -11.59 -0.85 5.62
N TRP A 111 -12.72 -0.73 4.95
CA TRP A 111 -13.10 0.44 4.16
C TRP A 111 -14.35 1.08 4.74
N ALA A 112 -14.41 2.41 4.73
CA ALA A 112 -15.61 3.15 5.11
C ALA A 112 -16.78 2.78 4.20
N VAL A 113 -17.98 2.70 4.79
CA VAL A 113 -19.20 2.30 4.07
C VAL A 113 -19.57 3.27 2.95
N SER A 114 -19.23 4.56 3.06
CA SER A 114 -19.43 5.57 2.01
C SER A 114 -18.44 5.49 0.84
N THR A 115 -17.31 4.76 0.98
CA THR A 115 -16.29 4.73 -0.07
C THR A 115 -16.82 4.09 -1.35
N PRO A 116 -16.68 4.73 -2.52
CA PRO A 116 -16.99 4.12 -3.81
C PRO A 116 -16.10 2.90 -4.10
N MET A 117 -16.68 1.83 -4.65
CA MET A 117 -15.93 0.64 -5.09
C MET A 117 -14.83 0.94 -6.12
N PRO A 118 -14.96 1.91 -7.04
CA PRO A 118 -13.86 2.31 -7.92
C PRO A 118 -12.63 2.82 -7.15
N ASP A 119 -12.82 3.57 -6.06
CA ASP A 119 -11.73 4.09 -5.23
C ASP A 119 -11.06 2.95 -4.45
N VAL A 120 -11.86 2.00 -3.95
CA VAL A 120 -11.34 0.76 -3.38
C VAL A 120 -10.46 0.05 -4.40
N LYS A 121 -10.92 -0.10 -5.66
CA LYS A 121 -10.15 -0.73 -6.72
C LYS A 121 -8.83 0.00 -6.98
N ALA A 122 -8.87 1.32 -7.16
CA ALA A 122 -7.68 2.12 -7.43
C ALA A 122 -6.63 1.99 -6.32
N SER A 123 -7.05 2.07 -5.05
CA SER A 123 -6.15 1.92 -3.90
C SER A 123 -5.56 0.51 -3.78
N LEU A 124 -6.35 -0.53 -4.06
CA LEU A 124 -5.85 -1.90 -4.08
C LEU A 124 -4.84 -2.13 -5.20
N VAL A 125 -5.07 -1.56 -6.38
CA VAL A 125 -4.14 -1.63 -7.52
C VAL A 125 -2.85 -0.86 -7.22
N GLU A 126 -2.94 0.31 -6.59
CA GLU A 126 -1.77 1.06 -6.12
C GLU A 126 -0.92 0.24 -5.15
N SER A 127 -1.56 -0.42 -4.18
CA SER A 127 -0.87 -1.31 -3.23
C SER A 127 -0.22 -2.51 -3.92
N LEU A 128 -0.93 -3.11 -4.88
CA LEU A 128 -0.46 -4.25 -5.68
C LEU A 128 0.74 -3.88 -6.55
N ASN A 129 0.80 -2.65 -7.06
CA ASN A 129 1.86 -2.18 -7.95
C ASN A 129 3.25 -2.20 -7.29
N VAL A 130 3.33 -2.13 -5.96
CA VAL A 130 4.60 -2.27 -5.23
C VAL A 130 5.25 -3.64 -5.47
N GLU A 131 4.45 -4.70 -5.50
CA GLU A 131 4.91 -6.07 -5.75
C GLU A 131 4.98 -6.37 -7.25
N TRP A 132 3.98 -5.94 -8.02
CA TRP A 132 3.92 -6.17 -9.47
C TRP A 132 5.15 -5.62 -10.21
N CYS A 133 5.56 -4.39 -9.90
CA CYS A 133 6.69 -3.72 -10.53
C CYS A 133 8.06 -4.33 -10.17
N ARG A 134 8.13 -5.32 -9.27
CA ARG A 134 9.37 -6.08 -9.05
C ARG A 134 9.68 -7.02 -10.20
N SER A 135 8.67 -7.46 -10.94
CA SER A 135 8.80 -8.43 -12.03
C SER A 135 8.39 -7.88 -13.39
N HIS A 136 7.78 -6.69 -13.44
CA HIS A 136 7.26 -6.09 -14.65
C HIS A 136 7.79 -4.66 -14.83
N SER A 137 7.94 -4.24 -16.09
CA SER A 137 8.53 -2.94 -16.46
C SER A 137 7.62 -1.74 -16.25
N ALA A 138 6.31 -1.97 -16.08
CA ALA A 138 5.31 -0.92 -15.94
C ALA A 138 4.27 -1.28 -14.87
N PRO A 139 3.69 -0.29 -14.19
CA PRO A 139 2.60 -0.50 -13.24
C PRO A 139 1.32 -0.95 -13.97
N LEU A 140 0.47 -1.69 -13.26
CA LEU A 140 -0.90 -1.99 -13.66
C LEU A 140 -1.76 -0.74 -13.60
N LEU A 141 -2.66 -0.63 -14.58
CA LEU A 141 -3.75 0.35 -14.56
C LEU A 141 -5.03 -0.24 -13.96
N ALA A 142 -5.92 0.62 -13.47
CA ALA A 142 -7.17 0.20 -12.84
C ALA A 142 -8.12 -0.49 -13.85
N GLU A 143 -8.00 -0.18 -15.13
CA GLU A 143 -8.77 -0.75 -16.23
C GLU A 143 -8.32 -2.18 -16.57
N GLU A 144 -7.07 -2.52 -16.28
CA GLU A 144 -6.49 -3.86 -16.49
C GLU A 144 -6.85 -4.83 -15.37
N VAL A 145 -7.48 -4.33 -14.31
CA VAL A 145 -7.87 -5.10 -13.13
C VAL A 145 -9.38 -5.06 -12.97
N THR A 146 -9.97 -6.25 -12.87
CA THR A 146 -11.42 -6.42 -12.68
C THR A 146 -11.69 -7.09 -11.35
N PHE A 147 -12.65 -6.57 -10.59
CA PHE A 147 -13.17 -7.29 -9.44
C PHE A 147 -13.98 -8.50 -9.87
N ARG A 148 -13.71 -9.64 -9.25
CA ARG A 148 -14.50 -10.85 -9.38
C ARG A 148 -14.80 -11.40 -7.99
N TRP A 149 -15.84 -12.22 -7.88
CA TRP A 149 -16.02 -13.05 -6.70
C TRP A 149 -15.14 -14.30 -6.80
N HIS A 150 -15.00 -14.99 -5.67
CA HIS A 150 -14.27 -16.24 -5.64
C HIS A 150 -14.83 -17.26 -6.64
N GLY A 151 -13.92 -17.95 -7.34
CA GLY A 151 -14.28 -18.86 -8.42
C GLY A 151 -14.51 -18.14 -9.76
N SER A 152 -13.93 -16.94 -9.92
CA SER A 152 -14.03 -16.13 -11.14
C SER A 152 -15.46 -15.73 -11.54
N LEU A 153 -16.40 -15.65 -10.59
CA LEU A 153 -17.74 -15.17 -10.89
C LEU A 153 -17.70 -13.66 -11.12
N LEU A 154 -18.34 -13.20 -12.19
CA LEU A 154 -18.40 -11.79 -12.53
C LEU A 154 -19.33 -11.03 -11.59
N LEU A 155 -19.11 -9.72 -11.48
CA LEU A 155 -20.05 -8.83 -10.81
C LEU A 155 -21.31 -8.65 -11.65
N ASP A 156 -22.45 -8.48 -10.99
CA ASP A 156 -23.69 -8.07 -11.63
C ASP A 156 -23.53 -6.65 -12.23
N PRO A 157 -24.20 -6.35 -13.37
CA PRO A 157 -24.13 -5.05 -14.02
C PRO A 157 -24.46 -3.89 -13.05
N ASN A 158 -23.77 -2.76 -13.23
CA ASN A 158 -23.93 -1.53 -12.43
C ASN A 158 -23.55 -1.63 -10.94
N THR A 159 -23.06 -2.78 -10.46
CA THR A 159 -22.61 -2.90 -9.06
C THR A 159 -21.20 -2.36 -8.83
N ALA A 160 -20.35 -2.33 -9.87
CA ALA A 160 -18.95 -1.92 -9.76
C ALA A 160 -18.73 -0.45 -9.33
N ASN A 161 -19.74 0.41 -9.52
CA ASN A 161 -19.68 1.84 -9.20
C ASN A 161 -20.42 2.20 -7.90
N MET A 162 -20.95 1.20 -7.17
CA MET A 162 -21.66 1.42 -5.91
C MET A 162 -20.70 1.84 -4.79
N THR A 163 -21.25 2.38 -3.70
CA THR A 163 -20.51 2.50 -2.44
C THR A 163 -20.27 1.11 -1.82
N VAL A 164 -19.30 0.99 -0.93
CA VAL A 164 -19.02 -0.25 -0.18
C VAL A 164 -20.27 -0.72 0.58
N ARG A 165 -21.07 0.20 1.14
CA ARG A 165 -22.36 -0.11 1.78
C ARG A 165 -23.33 -0.75 0.82
N ASP A 166 -23.60 -0.09 -0.30
CA ASP A 166 -24.65 -0.49 -1.24
C ASP A 166 -24.24 -1.78 -1.96
N PHE A 167 -22.95 -1.91 -2.27
CA PHE A 167 -22.35 -3.13 -2.79
C PHE A 167 -22.57 -4.30 -1.82
N TYR A 168 -22.22 -4.13 -0.54
CA TYR A 168 -22.43 -5.17 0.47
C TYR A 168 -23.91 -5.51 0.65
N ALA A 169 -24.78 -4.51 0.76
CA ALA A 169 -26.23 -4.68 0.92
C ALA A 169 -26.84 -5.44 -0.29
N TYR A 170 -26.40 -5.10 -1.51
CA TYR A 170 -26.87 -5.73 -2.73
C TYR A 170 -26.58 -7.23 -2.78
N TYR A 171 -25.34 -7.64 -2.45
CA TYR A 171 -24.91 -9.05 -2.49
C TYR A 171 -25.25 -9.85 -1.22
N SER A 172 -25.48 -9.19 -0.10
CA SER A 172 -25.96 -9.83 1.14
C SER A 172 -27.47 -10.12 1.13
N ALA A 173 -28.21 -9.64 0.13
CA ALA A 173 -29.60 -10.00 -0.08
C ALA A 173 -29.77 -11.54 -0.15
N PRO A 174 -30.79 -12.14 0.50
CA PRO A 174 -30.93 -13.60 0.57
C PRO A 174 -30.91 -14.34 -0.77
N SER A 175 -31.41 -13.70 -1.83
CA SER A 175 -31.42 -14.27 -3.19
C SER A 175 -30.04 -14.37 -3.84
N ARG A 176 -29.07 -13.54 -3.41
CA ARG A 176 -27.71 -13.47 -3.97
C ARG A 176 -26.65 -14.02 -3.02
N ALA A 177 -26.88 -13.94 -1.72
CA ALA A 177 -25.92 -14.32 -0.71
C ALA A 177 -25.49 -15.79 -0.83
N SER A 178 -26.39 -16.69 -1.22
CA SER A 178 -26.08 -18.10 -1.42
C SER A 178 -25.10 -18.37 -2.57
N ILE A 179 -25.01 -17.46 -3.55
CA ILE A 179 -24.15 -17.59 -4.73
C ILE A 179 -22.81 -16.86 -4.48
N PHE A 180 -22.89 -15.60 -4.06
CA PHE A 180 -21.72 -14.72 -4.00
C PHE A 180 -21.05 -14.70 -2.62
N MET A 181 -21.83 -14.64 -1.54
CA MET A 181 -21.31 -14.48 -0.18
C MET A 181 -20.93 -15.82 0.48
N SER A 182 -21.48 -16.94 -0.01
CA SER A 182 -21.17 -18.28 0.48
C SER A 182 -19.80 -18.79 0.01
N SER A 183 -19.34 -18.28 -1.15
CA SER A 183 -18.09 -18.68 -1.79
C SER A 183 -16.89 -17.97 -1.15
N VAL A 184 -16.51 -18.42 0.04
CA VAL A 184 -15.37 -17.86 0.78
C VAL A 184 -14.10 -18.69 0.53
N PRO A 185 -13.01 -18.07 0.03
CA PRO A 185 -11.71 -18.72 -0.10
C PRO A 185 -11.27 -19.40 1.19
N ALA A 186 -10.61 -20.56 1.07
CA ALA A 186 -10.24 -21.39 2.21
C ALA A 186 -9.49 -20.61 3.31
N MET A 187 -8.64 -19.67 2.92
CA MET A 187 -7.85 -18.85 3.83
C MET A 187 -8.66 -17.90 4.72
N TRP A 188 -9.88 -17.51 4.31
CA TRP A 188 -10.73 -16.60 5.07
C TRP A 188 -11.97 -17.27 5.67
N LYS A 189 -12.12 -18.60 5.54
CA LYS A 189 -13.23 -19.34 6.16
C LYS A 189 -13.33 -19.14 7.67
N GLY A 190 -12.19 -18.98 8.36
CA GLY A 190 -12.18 -18.66 9.79
C GLY A 190 -12.72 -17.26 10.08
N MET A 191 -12.33 -16.29 9.26
CA MET A 191 -12.74 -14.90 9.39
C MET A 191 -14.23 -14.70 9.07
N ALA A 192 -14.76 -15.42 8.07
CA ALA A 192 -16.17 -15.36 7.70
C ALA A 192 -17.10 -15.85 8.81
N LYS A 193 -16.62 -16.68 9.75
CA LYS A 193 -17.40 -17.14 10.91
C LYS A 193 -17.50 -16.07 12.00
N THR A 194 -16.47 -15.24 12.16
CA THR A 194 -16.40 -14.24 13.24
C THR A 194 -16.94 -12.89 12.80
N ASN A 195 -16.76 -12.53 11.53
CA ASN A 195 -17.05 -11.19 11.04
C ASN A 195 -18.34 -11.16 10.23
N ARG A 196 -19.32 -10.42 10.73
CA ARG A 196 -20.65 -10.33 10.12
C ARG A 196 -20.72 -9.45 8.87
N ALA A 197 -19.70 -8.63 8.60
CA ALA A 197 -19.67 -7.72 7.44
C ALA A 197 -18.29 -7.77 6.76
N ALA A 198 -18.15 -8.68 5.80
CA ALA A 198 -16.94 -8.82 4.99
C ALA A 198 -17.29 -9.15 3.53
N ILE A 199 -16.48 -8.64 2.61
CA ILE A 199 -16.54 -8.89 1.17
C ILE A 199 -15.26 -9.64 0.79
N TYR A 200 -15.37 -10.72 0.04
CA TYR A 200 -14.25 -11.55 -0.41
C TYR A 200 -14.15 -11.51 -1.93
N LEU A 201 -13.18 -10.76 -2.45
CA LEU A 201 -13.00 -10.53 -3.89
C LEU A 201 -11.73 -11.19 -4.43
N GLU A 202 -11.71 -11.41 -5.72
CA GLU A 202 -10.52 -11.70 -6.52
C GLU A 202 -10.20 -10.45 -7.36
N LEU A 203 -8.95 -9.98 -7.28
CA LEU A 203 -8.38 -9.02 -8.23
C LEU A 203 -7.93 -9.81 -9.46
N TYR A 204 -8.75 -9.77 -10.51
CA TYR A 204 -8.43 -10.44 -11.76
C TYR A 204 -7.65 -9.49 -12.66
N ILE A 205 -6.40 -9.84 -12.95
CA ILE A 205 -5.51 -9.08 -13.83
C ILE A 205 -5.62 -9.61 -15.25
N ASP A 206 -6.00 -8.75 -16.19
CA ASP A 206 -5.89 -9.05 -17.61
C ASP A 206 -4.46 -8.84 -18.11
N VAL A 207 -3.66 -9.90 -17.99
CA VAL A 207 -2.26 -9.93 -18.43
C VAL A 207 -2.14 -9.66 -19.95
N SER A 208 -3.17 -9.98 -20.74
CA SER A 208 -3.14 -9.72 -22.18
C SER A 208 -3.30 -8.22 -22.47
N ALA A 209 -4.23 -7.55 -21.79
CA ALA A 209 -4.40 -6.10 -21.88
C ALA A 209 -3.13 -5.35 -21.42
N PHE A 210 -2.52 -5.81 -20.32
CA PHE A 210 -1.24 -5.28 -19.84
C PHE A 210 -0.12 -5.43 -20.87
N HIS A 211 0.04 -6.61 -21.47
CA HIS A 211 1.07 -6.81 -22.49
C HIS A 211 0.84 -5.95 -23.72
N LEU A 212 -0.40 -5.82 -24.20
CA LEU A 212 -0.74 -4.98 -25.35
C LEU A 212 -0.34 -3.52 -25.11
N ARG A 213 -0.59 -2.97 -23.93
CA ARG A 213 -0.18 -1.61 -23.57
C ARG A 213 1.33 -1.48 -23.38
N SER A 214 1.94 -2.43 -22.67
CA SER A 214 3.34 -2.32 -22.24
C SER A 214 4.36 -2.63 -23.34
N SER A 215 3.99 -3.41 -24.37
CA SER A 215 4.88 -3.70 -25.49
C SER A 215 5.05 -2.51 -26.45
N GLY A 216 4.19 -1.49 -26.36
CA GLY A 216 4.23 -0.34 -27.28
C GLY A 216 4.01 -0.72 -28.75
N GLU A 217 3.55 -1.95 -29.01
CA GLU A 217 3.17 -2.39 -30.34
C GLU A 217 1.73 -1.93 -30.61
N ASP A 218 1.57 -0.63 -30.86
CA ASP A 218 0.45 -0.06 -31.61
C ASP A 218 0.52 -0.46 -33.10
N ASP A 219 1.06 -1.64 -33.41
CA ASP A 219 1.27 -2.09 -34.78
C ASP A 219 0.03 -2.81 -35.31
N LEU A 220 -1.05 -2.02 -35.42
CA LEU A 220 -2.21 -2.32 -36.24
C LEU A 220 -1.83 -2.29 -37.74
N SER A 221 -0.92 -3.16 -38.20
CA SER A 221 -0.74 -3.38 -39.64
C SER A 221 -0.08 -4.69 -40.10
N SER A 222 0.55 -5.52 -39.25
CA SER A 222 1.36 -6.66 -39.76
C SER A 222 0.81 -8.08 -39.49
N ALA A 223 -0.46 -8.23 -39.06
CA ALA A 223 -1.05 -9.56 -38.79
C ALA A 223 -1.73 -10.24 -40.00
N LEU A 224 -1.37 -9.88 -41.23
CA LEU A 224 -1.58 -10.74 -42.39
C LEU A 224 -0.21 -11.09 -42.96
N VAL A 225 0.07 -12.39 -43.06
CA VAL A 225 1.28 -13.02 -43.65
C VAL A 225 2.40 -13.35 -42.64
N SER A 226 2.26 -14.44 -41.89
CA SER A 226 2.83 -15.71 -42.35
C SER A 226 2.63 -16.82 -41.31
N SER A 227 1.57 -17.60 -41.56
CA SER A 227 1.55 -19.01 -41.22
C SER A 227 2.74 -19.70 -41.92
N ARG A 228 3.77 -20.09 -41.17
CA ARG A 228 4.71 -21.12 -41.62
C ARG A 228 5.19 -22.02 -40.48
N ARG A 229 4.40 -23.08 -40.30
CA ARG A 229 4.83 -24.48 -40.09
C ARG A 229 6.11 -24.67 -39.27
N LYS A 230 5.97 -25.10 -38.01
CA LYS A 230 6.85 -26.15 -37.47
C LYS A 230 6.10 -27.47 -37.46
N ARG A 231 6.61 -28.34 -38.33
CA ARG A 231 6.17 -29.68 -38.65
C ARG A 231 6.29 -30.56 -37.41
N ALA A 232 5.20 -31.20 -37.02
CA ALA A 232 5.25 -32.40 -36.21
C ALA A 232 6.02 -33.49 -36.96
N LEU A 233 6.91 -34.18 -36.27
CA LEU A 233 7.37 -35.51 -36.63
C LEU A 233 7.37 -36.35 -35.36
N SER A 234 6.62 -37.44 -35.47
CA SER A 234 6.37 -38.46 -34.50
C SER A 234 7.65 -39.19 -34.08
N SER A 235 7.77 -39.53 -32.81
CA SER A 235 8.37 -40.81 -32.42
C SER A 235 7.58 -41.37 -31.24
N THR A 236 6.75 -42.35 -31.56
CA THR A 236 6.28 -43.37 -30.64
C THR A 236 7.48 -44.09 -30.01
N SER A 237 7.57 -44.09 -28.69
CA SER A 237 8.15 -45.20 -27.96
C SER A 237 7.38 -45.38 -26.66
N GLU A 238 6.64 -46.48 -26.62
CA GLU A 238 6.11 -47.11 -25.42
C GLU A 238 7.26 -47.49 -24.47
N GLY A 239 6.95 -47.52 -23.17
CA GLY A 239 7.71 -48.27 -22.19
C GLY A 239 8.72 -47.48 -21.38
N ALA A 240 8.33 -47.10 -20.16
CA ALA A 240 8.88 -47.69 -18.94
C ALA A 240 8.54 -46.81 -17.72
N ASN A 241 7.88 -47.43 -16.74
CA ASN A 241 7.81 -46.96 -15.36
C ASN A 241 9.19 -46.52 -14.88
N ARG A 242 9.32 -45.26 -14.46
CA ARG A 242 10.32 -44.85 -13.47
C ARG A 242 9.74 -43.79 -12.55
N ASP A 243 9.66 -44.17 -11.29
CA ASP A 243 9.46 -43.31 -10.13
C ASP A 243 10.44 -42.14 -10.17
N TYR A 244 9.91 -40.93 -10.29
CA TYR A 244 10.68 -39.71 -10.09
C TYR A 244 10.63 -39.33 -8.61
N GLU A 245 11.61 -39.82 -7.85
CA GLU A 245 11.99 -39.18 -6.59
C GLU A 245 12.52 -37.78 -6.91
N ALA A 246 11.80 -36.75 -6.43
CA ALA A 246 12.21 -35.36 -6.50
C ALA A 246 13.46 -35.11 -5.64
N THR A 247 14.65 -35.31 -6.21
CA THR A 247 15.91 -34.97 -5.56
C THR A 247 16.07 -33.45 -5.49
N LYS A 248 15.70 -32.90 -4.34
CA LYS A 248 15.91 -31.49 -3.97
C LYS A 248 17.41 -31.21 -3.85
N ARG A 249 18.05 -30.74 -4.93
CA ARG A 249 19.45 -30.26 -4.90
C ARG A 249 19.52 -28.97 -4.07
N ARG A 250 19.87 -29.09 -2.79
CA ARG A 250 20.36 -27.96 -1.98
C ARG A 250 21.71 -27.54 -2.53
N ASN A 251 21.82 -26.29 -2.96
CA ASN A 251 23.08 -25.70 -3.38
C ASN A 251 23.93 -25.43 -2.11
N PRO A 252 25.07 -26.12 -1.89
CA PRO A 252 25.82 -26.00 -0.64
C PRO A 252 26.74 -24.77 -0.57
N SER A 253 26.70 -23.85 -1.55
CA SER A 253 27.66 -22.73 -1.64
C SER A 253 27.18 -21.40 -1.06
N MET A 254 26.00 -21.33 -0.44
CA MET A 254 25.59 -20.12 0.28
C MET A 254 26.19 -20.17 1.69
N GLY A 255 27.29 -19.44 1.88
CA GLY A 255 27.90 -19.23 3.19
C GLY A 255 26.93 -18.61 4.21
N PRO A 256 27.31 -18.54 5.49
CA PRO A 256 26.45 -18.05 6.55
C PRO A 256 25.97 -16.62 6.25
N LEU A 257 24.65 -16.41 6.35
CA LEU A 257 24.02 -15.11 6.18
C LEU A 257 24.60 -14.13 7.20
N LYS A 258 25.34 -13.13 6.72
CA LYS A 258 25.87 -12.03 7.56
C LYS A 258 24.83 -10.92 7.64
N SER A 259 24.53 -10.47 8.85
CA SER A 259 23.69 -9.30 9.10
C SER A 259 24.38 -8.04 8.56
N MET A 260 23.71 -7.31 7.67
CA MET A 260 24.15 -5.99 7.19
C MET A 260 23.61 -4.82 8.04
N PHE A 261 23.09 -5.10 9.23
CA PHE A 261 22.57 -4.07 10.09
C PHE A 261 23.72 -3.21 10.64
N VAL A 262 23.89 -2.01 10.08
CA VAL A 262 24.76 -0.97 10.63
C VAL A 262 23.89 -0.11 11.56
N PRO A 263 24.15 -0.09 12.87
CA PRO A 263 23.47 0.83 13.78
C PRO A 263 23.71 2.26 13.31
N THR A 264 22.63 3.01 13.06
CA THR A 264 22.72 4.44 12.76
C THR A 264 23.24 5.15 14.00
N SER A 265 24.54 5.46 14.03
CA SER A 265 25.12 6.38 15.00
C SER A 265 24.32 7.67 14.95
N SER A 266 23.89 8.19 16.11
CA SER A 266 23.13 9.44 16.23
C SER A 266 23.74 10.50 15.31
N SER A 267 23.07 10.80 14.21
CA SER A 267 23.54 11.79 13.24
C SER A 267 23.72 13.09 13.99
N ALA A 268 24.95 13.62 14.00
CA ALA A 268 25.22 14.95 14.52
C ALA A 268 24.21 15.93 13.90
N ILE A 269 23.65 16.83 14.71
CA ILE A 269 22.73 17.87 14.24
C ILE A 269 23.51 18.70 13.22
N VAL A 270 23.30 18.43 11.94
CA VAL A 270 23.94 19.18 10.86
C VAL A 270 23.28 20.55 10.85
N ALA A 271 24.03 21.59 11.18
CA ALA A 271 23.56 22.96 11.05
C ALA A 271 23.29 23.23 9.57
N HIS A 272 22.01 23.33 9.20
CA HIS A 272 21.62 23.65 7.83
C HIS A 272 21.82 25.15 7.60
N LYS A 273 22.52 25.50 6.52
CA LYS A 273 22.64 26.88 6.06
C LYS A 273 21.26 27.39 5.62
N VAL A 274 20.95 28.63 5.98
CA VAL A 274 19.69 29.31 5.69
C VAL A 274 19.98 30.63 4.99
N SER A 275 19.12 30.98 4.03
CA SER A 275 19.18 32.21 3.26
C SER A 275 17.94 33.06 3.55
N PRO A 276 18.07 34.38 3.80
CA PRO A 276 16.92 35.27 3.93
C PRO A 276 16.25 35.46 2.57
N VAL A 277 14.92 35.44 2.54
CA VAL A 277 14.12 35.66 1.33
C VAL A 277 12.90 36.53 1.63
N THR A 278 12.51 37.34 0.65
CA THR A 278 11.26 38.12 0.68
C THR A 278 10.38 37.64 -0.47
N LEU A 279 9.15 37.23 -0.14
CA LEU A 279 8.22 36.62 -1.08
C LEU A 279 7.04 37.56 -1.30
N LYS A 280 6.55 37.68 -2.55
CA LYS A 280 5.31 38.40 -2.84
C LYS A 280 4.14 37.43 -2.81
N LYS A 281 3.04 37.83 -2.15
CA LYS A 281 1.86 36.99 -2.01
C LYS A 281 0.92 37.17 -3.20
N THR A 282 0.57 36.07 -3.85
CA THR A 282 -0.48 36.05 -4.88
C THR A 282 -1.66 35.23 -4.35
N ILE A 283 -2.84 35.84 -4.32
CA ILE A 283 -4.07 35.15 -3.91
C ILE A 283 -4.71 34.57 -5.16
N CYS A 284 -5.06 33.29 -5.13
CA CYS A 284 -5.82 32.64 -6.18
C CYS A 284 -7.21 32.28 -5.64
N THR A 285 -8.24 32.80 -6.29
CA THR A 285 -9.64 32.51 -5.99
C THR A 285 -10.27 31.83 -7.19
N ALA A 286 -10.76 30.60 -7.05
CA ALA A 286 -11.59 29.98 -8.08
C ALA A 286 -13.05 30.32 -7.85
N ASP A 287 -13.74 30.72 -8.92
CA ASP A 287 -15.19 30.74 -8.92
C ASP A 287 -15.71 29.29 -8.81
N ASN A 288 -16.60 29.07 -7.84
CA ASN A 288 -17.15 27.75 -7.56
C ASN A 288 -18.09 27.25 -8.66
N ILE A 289 -18.67 28.13 -9.47
CA ILE A 289 -19.61 27.76 -10.53
C ILE A 289 -18.88 27.49 -11.84
N THR A 290 -17.98 28.39 -12.24
CA THR A 290 -17.27 28.29 -13.51
C THR A 290 -15.96 27.50 -13.43
N GLY A 291 -15.39 27.35 -12.22
CA GLY A 291 -14.08 26.74 -12.01
C GLY A 291 -12.91 27.57 -12.55
N VAL A 292 -13.17 28.81 -12.98
CA VAL A 292 -12.17 29.72 -13.51
C VAL A 292 -11.40 30.35 -12.35
N PRO A 293 -10.06 30.24 -12.30
CA PRO A 293 -9.25 30.88 -11.28
C PRO A 293 -8.98 32.34 -11.63
N GLU A 294 -9.20 33.20 -10.65
CA GLU A 294 -8.79 34.60 -10.63
C GLU A 294 -7.56 34.74 -9.73
N PHE A 295 -6.61 35.57 -10.17
CA PHE A 295 -5.37 35.83 -9.46
C PHE A 295 -5.30 37.29 -9.08
N GLU A 296 -5.13 37.56 -7.79
CA GLU A 296 -4.95 38.90 -7.24
C GLU A 296 -3.52 38.97 -6.66
N GLU A 297 -2.67 39.80 -7.28
CA GLU A 297 -1.34 40.10 -6.74
C GLU A 297 -1.53 41.01 -5.52
N ALA A 298 -1.35 40.46 -4.32
CA ALA A 298 -1.44 41.25 -3.10
C ALA A 298 -0.12 42.00 -2.91
N GLU A 299 -0.19 43.29 -2.55
CA GLU A 299 0.97 44.09 -2.11
C GLU A 299 1.48 43.68 -0.71
N ILE A 300 1.40 42.38 -0.39
CA ILE A 300 1.84 41.80 0.87
C ILE A 300 3.16 41.08 0.61
N GLU A 301 4.22 41.60 1.21
CA GLU A 301 5.53 40.96 1.24
C GLU A 301 5.68 40.10 2.51
N VAL A 302 6.11 38.85 2.33
CA VAL A 302 6.36 37.90 3.41
C VAL A 302 7.86 37.65 3.47
N SER A 303 8.49 38.17 4.53
CA SER A 303 9.91 37.95 4.81
C SER A 303 10.12 36.69 5.65
N GLY A 304 11.24 36.00 5.42
CA GLY A 304 11.61 34.83 6.20
C GLY A 304 12.95 34.25 5.83
N VAL A 305 13.20 33.02 6.27
CA VAL A 305 14.41 32.25 5.96
C VAL A 305 14.05 30.93 5.30
N ILE A 306 14.78 30.58 4.25
CA ILE A 306 14.67 29.29 3.56
C ILE A 306 15.93 28.47 3.78
N ARG A 307 15.82 27.16 3.96
CA ARG A 307 17.01 26.29 3.98
C ARG A 307 17.63 26.19 2.59
N ASP A 308 18.95 26.22 2.50
CA ASP A 308 19.67 26.08 1.23
C ASP A 308 19.53 24.65 0.66
N THR A 309 19.34 23.68 1.54
CA THR A 309 19.14 22.26 1.20
C THR A 309 17.67 21.90 1.17
N HIS A 310 17.22 21.28 0.06
CA HIS A 310 15.87 20.73 -0.06
C HIS A 310 15.71 19.51 0.85
N PHE A 311 14.52 19.33 1.45
CA PHE A 311 14.20 18.15 2.26
C PHE A 311 13.47 17.06 1.46
N ALA A 312 12.90 17.41 0.30
CA ALA A 312 12.31 16.45 -0.63
C ALA A 312 12.52 16.88 -2.08
N LYS A 313 12.66 15.90 -2.97
CA LYS A 313 12.80 16.06 -4.41
C LYS A 313 11.77 15.19 -5.12
N GLY A 314 10.97 15.78 -6.00
CA GLY A 314 10.17 15.08 -7.00
C GLY A 314 10.78 15.24 -8.40
N GLY A 315 10.22 14.55 -9.38
CA GLY A 315 10.71 14.61 -10.77
C GLY A 315 10.81 16.04 -11.33
N MET A 316 9.89 16.94 -10.93
CA MET A 316 9.81 18.32 -11.42
C MET A 316 9.88 19.38 -10.31
N LYS A 317 10.19 19.02 -9.06
CA LYS A 317 10.11 20.00 -7.96
C LYS A 317 11.05 19.71 -6.81
N TYR A 318 11.53 20.77 -6.19
CA TYR A 318 12.27 20.73 -4.94
C TYR A 318 11.44 21.37 -3.83
N ALA A 319 11.37 20.73 -2.67
CA ALA A 319 10.71 21.25 -1.49
C ALA A 319 11.73 21.69 -0.44
N PHE A 320 11.57 22.91 0.04
CA PHE A 320 12.41 23.57 1.03
C PHE A 320 11.57 23.95 2.25
N GLU A 321 12.21 23.97 3.41
CA GLU A 321 11.60 24.51 4.62
C GLU A 321 11.75 26.03 4.61
N PHE A 322 10.63 26.74 4.71
CA PHE A 322 10.57 28.19 4.81
C PHE A 322 10.00 28.56 6.18
N LYS A 323 10.68 29.44 6.92
CA LYS A 323 10.18 29.98 8.18
C LYS A 323 9.95 31.47 8.02
N THR A 324 8.72 31.91 8.28
CA THR A 324 8.40 33.34 8.25
C THR A 324 9.11 34.08 9.38
N SER A 325 9.25 35.39 9.24
CA SER A 325 9.74 36.26 10.32
C SER A 325 8.87 36.20 11.59
N HIS A 326 7.61 35.76 11.46
CA HIS A 326 6.68 35.51 12.57
C HIS A 326 6.82 34.11 13.19
N GLY A 327 7.72 33.26 12.69
CA GLY A 327 7.99 31.92 13.22
C GLY A 327 7.11 30.81 12.67
N GLU A 328 6.26 31.10 11.68
CA GLU A 328 5.43 30.07 11.02
C GLU A 328 6.29 29.22 10.09
N ALA A 329 6.14 27.90 10.20
CA ALA A 329 6.83 26.95 9.31
C ALA A 329 5.95 26.61 8.11
N LEU A 330 6.47 26.85 6.91
CA LEU A 330 5.82 26.63 5.62
C LEU A 330 6.72 25.80 4.70
N VAL A 331 6.13 25.21 3.66
CA VAL A 331 6.86 24.47 2.63
C VAL A 331 6.96 25.33 1.37
N ALA A 332 8.17 25.74 1.03
CA ALA A 332 8.47 26.41 -0.22
C ALA A 332 8.75 25.36 -1.31
N LYS A 333 8.12 25.51 -2.49
CA LYS A 333 8.33 24.62 -3.64
C LYS A 333 8.95 25.40 -4.78
N ARG A 334 10.07 24.90 -5.31
CA ARG A 334 10.70 25.40 -6.53
C ARG A 334 10.31 24.47 -7.68
N PHE A 335 9.56 24.99 -8.64
CA PHE A 335 9.06 24.24 -9.79
C PHE A 335 10.09 24.18 -10.93
N TYR A 336 10.94 25.19 -11.12
CA TYR A 336 11.95 25.18 -12.19
C TYR A 336 13.28 25.85 -11.81
N ARG A 337 14.32 25.51 -12.58
CA ARG A 337 15.62 26.17 -12.52
C ARG A 337 15.56 27.44 -13.37
N LEU A 338 15.30 28.57 -12.73
CA LEU A 338 15.65 29.88 -13.29
C LEU A 338 17.18 29.88 -13.37
N GLU A 339 17.71 29.61 -14.56
CA GLU A 339 19.14 29.62 -14.93
C GLU A 339 20.07 28.82 -14.00
N ASP A 340 20.35 27.56 -14.38
CA ASP A 340 21.52 26.86 -13.85
C ASP A 340 22.71 27.22 -14.77
N THR A 341 23.72 27.90 -14.23
CA THR A 341 24.97 28.20 -14.96
C THR A 341 25.62 26.94 -15.54
N ASP A 342 25.32 25.78 -14.96
CA ASP A 342 25.92 24.49 -15.32
C ASP A 342 25.11 23.67 -16.34
N SER A 343 23.88 24.09 -16.72
CA SER A 343 23.02 23.32 -17.63
C SER A 343 21.98 24.18 -18.38
N PRO A 344 22.39 24.87 -19.46
CA PRO A 344 21.54 25.82 -20.20
C PRO A 344 20.37 25.18 -20.98
N SER A 345 20.28 23.86 -21.06
CA SER A 345 19.21 23.16 -21.78
C SER A 345 17.93 22.96 -20.96
N SER A 346 17.89 23.42 -19.70
CA SER A 346 16.77 23.19 -18.77
C SER A 346 16.25 24.46 -18.09
N SER A 347 16.70 25.64 -18.51
CA SER A 347 16.19 26.90 -17.99
C SER A 347 14.82 27.23 -18.58
N VAL A 348 13.89 27.57 -17.71
CA VAL A 348 12.54 28.04 -18.07
C VAL A 348 12.51 29.53 -17.84
N ALA A 349 12.01 30.31 -18.81
CA ALA A 349 11.90 31.75 -18.64
C ALA A 349 10.98 32.07 -17.45
N VAL A 350 11.21 33.21 -16.78
CA VAL A 350 10.42 33.62 -15.60
C VAL A 350 8.92 33.69 -15.92
N LEU A 351 8.57 34.11 -17.14
CA LEU A 351 7.19 34.18 -17.62
C LEU A 351 6.57 32.78 -17.79
N ASP A 352 7.27 31.85 -18.44
CA ASP A 352 6.81 30.47 -18.62
C ASP A 352 6.62 29.76 -17.27
N ASN A 353 7.51 30.03 -16.31
CA ASN A 353 7.36 29.51 -14.94
C ASN A 353 6.10 30.07 -14.23
N LYS A 354 5.70 31.31 -14.50
CA LYS A 354 4.44 31.88 -13.97
C LYS A 354 3.24 31.12 -14.56
N GLU A 355 3.24 30.87 -15.86
CA GLU A 355 2.15 30.15 -16.53
C GLU A 355 2.03 28.70 -16.03
N GLU A 356 3.15 27.99 -15.87
CA GLU A 356 3.15 26.62 -15.34
C GLU A 356 2.65 26.53 -13.89
N ILE A 357 3.01 27.50 -13.04
CA ILE A 357 2.47 27.59 -11.68
C ILE A 357 0.95 27.81 -11.72
N ILE A 358 0.46 28.66 -12.62
CA ILE A 358 -0.97 28.87 -12.83
C ILE A 358 -1.64 27.56 -13.26
N LEU A 359 -1.07 26.83 -14.23
CA LEU A 359 -1.60 25.54 -14.69
C LEU A 359 -1.65 24.50 -13.57
N GLU A 360 -0.62 24.40 -12.73
CA GLU A 360 -0.60 23.48 -11.60
C GLU A 360 -1.64 23.88 -10.54
N LEU A 361 -1.84 25.17 -10.29
CA LEU A 361 -2.90 25.65 -9.41
C LEU A 361 -4.29 25.32 -9.97
N CYS A 362 -4.52 25.55 -11.26
CA CYS A 362 -5.73 25.11 -11.95
C CYS A 362 -5.97 23.61 -11.78
N ARG A 363 -4.92 22.79 -11.95
CA ARG A 363 -4.99 21.33 -11.79
C ARG A 363 -5.36 20.93 -10.36
N LEU A 364 -4.73 21.56 -9.36
CA LEU A 364 -5.03 21.31 -7.94
C LEU A 364 -6.46 21.70 -7.59
N LEU A 365 -6.93 22.84 -8.09
CA LEU A 365 -8.30 23.32 -7.87
C LEU A 365 -9.32 22.35 -8.49
N ARG A 366 -9.10 21.88 -9.73
CA ARG A 366 -9.95 20.87 -10.38
C ARG A 366 -10.09 19.59 -9.55
N ASN A 367 -8.99 19.09 -9.00
CA ASN A 367 -9.00 17.89 -8.15
C ASN A 367 -9.71 18.12 -6.80
N LEU A 368 -9.82 19.36 -6.33
CA LEU A 368 -10.49 19.71 -5.08
C LEU A 368 -11.99 19.95 -5.26
N PHE A 369 -12.47 20.24 -6.48
CA PHE A 369 -13.91 20.36 -6.75
C PHE A 369 -14.68 19.06 -6.48
N GLU A 370 -13.98 17.92 -6.45
CA GLU A 370 -14.56 16.62 -6.05
C GLU A 370 -14.66 16.45 -4.52
N SER A 371 -14.04 17.34 -3.72
CA SER A 371 -14.03 17.27 -2.25
C SER A 371 -14.20 18.65 -1.59
N SER A 372 -15.43 19.00 -1.18
CA SER A 372 -15.83 20.23 -0.46
C SER A 372 -14.76 21.32 -0.16
N ILE A 373 -14.93 22.45 -0.87
CA ILE A 373 -14.51 23.85 -0.62
C ILE A 373 -13.46 24.07 0.49
N ARG A 374 -12.23 24.45 0.08
CA ARG A 374 -11.24 25.13 0.95
C ARG A 374 -10.55 26.26 0.20
N LYS A 375 -10.34 27.40 0.87
CA LYS A 375 -9.48 28.49 0.38
C LYS A 375 -8.02 28.01 0.37
N PHE A 376 -7.33 28.17 -0.75
CA PHE A 376 -5.89 27.91 -0.85
C PHE A 376 -5.10 29.22 -0.81
N MET A 377 -4.04 29.25 0.00
CA MET A 377 -3.06 30.33 -0.01
C MET A 377 -1.81 29.81 -0.71
N CYS A 378 -1.45 30.39 -1.85
CA CYS A 378 -0.20 30.10 -2.54
C CYS A 378 0.76 31.27 -2.31
N LEU A 379 1.96 31.00 -1.79
CA LEU A 379 3.03 32.00 -1.76
C LEU A 379 3.91 31.82 -3.00
N GLN A 380 4.07 32.89 -3.77
CA GLN A 380 4.94 32.90 -4.93
C GLN A 380 6.34 33.35 -4.49
N ILE A 381 7.37 32.63 -4.93
CA ILE A 381 8.76 33.03 -4.71
C ILE A 381 9.11 34.01 -5.82
N VAL A 382 9.27 35.29 -5.46
CA VAL A 382 9.99 36.27 -6.27
C VAL A 382 11.38 36.36 -5.66
N LEU A 383 12.39 35.80 -6.33
CA LEU A 383 13.77 36.04 -5.92
C LEU A 383 14.11 37.50 -6.22
N PRO A 384 14.87 38.20 -5.36
CA PRO A 384 15.47 39.47 -5.73
C PRO A 384 16.43 39.22 -6.91
N ILE A 385 16.46 40.17 -7.84
CA ILE A 385 17.46 40.27 -8.92
C ILE A 385 18.85 40.38 -8.30
#